data_AF-A0AAU6FUQ5-F1
#
_entry.id   AF-A0AAU6FUQ5-F1
#
_cell.length_a   1.000
_cell.length_b   1.000
_cell.length_c   1.000
_cell.angle_alpha   90.00
_cell.angle_beta   90.00
_cell.angle_gamma   90.00
#
_symmetry.space_group_name_H-M   'P 1'
#
loop_
_entity.id
_entity.type
_entity.pdbx_description
1 polymer ?
#
loop_
_entity_poly.entity_id
_entity_poly.type
_entity_poly.pdbx_seq_one_letter_code
_entity_poly.pdbx_strand_id
1 'polypeptide(L)'
;MLEKVDAEVLAERERIAARVRDELVAAALPVVAPGLYTVLSQGIEVTIDPFDDDAGGVSVAWRSSARLQSCVLRAVKHNLLDDPVLSHQQVVLEAMLAAITAILVSAGFTVRESRNDYAPFTLEVLAGPGGPPSWGLRKDEVAVANWSAGDGGASANESER
;
A
#
# COMPACT_ATOMS: atom_id res chain seq x y z
N MET A 1 -10.10 -16.79 -22.29
CA MET A 1 -8.91 -15.96 -22.54
C MET A 1 -9.19 -14.67 -21.81
N LEU A 2 -8.41 -14.34 -20.77
CA LEU A 2 -8.59 -13.08 -20.05
C LEU A 2 -7.93 -11.97 -20.88
N GLU A 3 -8.71 -10.96 -21.22
CA GLU A 3 -8.22 -9.79 -21.94
C GLU A 3 -7.43 -8.92 -20.97
N LYS A 4 -6.30 -8.37 -21.43
CA LYS A 4 -5.52 -7.42 -20.65
C LYS A 4 -6.12 -6.05 -20.82
N VAL A 5 -6.10 -5.25 -19.76
CA VAL A 5 -6.44 -3.83 -19.88
C VAL A 5 -5.49 -3.10 -20.82
N ASP A 6 -5.96 -1.99 -21.38
CA ASP A 6 -5.11 -1.09 -22.13
C ASP A 6 -4.01 -0.45 -21.25
N ALA A 7 -3.05 0.19 -21.91
CA ALA A 7 -1.91 0.80 -21.22
C ALA A 7 -2.30 2.00 -20.33
N GLU A 8 -3.39 2.69 -20.64
CA GLU A 8 -3.85 3.86 -19.90
C GLU A 8 -4.47 3.46 -18.56
N VAL A 9 -5.34 2.44 -18.58
CA VAL A 9 -5.93 1.82 -17.40
C VAL A 9 -4.85 1.19 -16.52
N LEU A 10 -3.86 0.52 -17.10
CA LEU A 10 -2.75 -0.03 -16.33
C LEU A 10 -1.93 1.06 -15.63
N ALA A 11 -1.60 2.14 -16.34
CA ALA A 11 -0.86 3.28 -15.77
C ALA A 11 -1.64 3.94 -14.62
N GLU A 12 -2.97 4.04 -14.75
CA GLU A 12 -3.83 4.54 -13.68
C GLU A 12 -3.84 3.61 -12.46
N ARG A 13 -3.92 2.29 -12.67
CA ARG A 13 -3.81 1.28 -11.59
C ARG A 13 -2.45 1.37 -10.90
N GLU A 14 -1.36 1.54 -11.65
CA GLU A 14 -0.02 1.76 -11.09
C GLU A 14 0.06 3.03 -10.24
N ARG A 15 -0.54 4.13 -10.70
CA ARG A 15 -0.62 5.39 -9.95
C ARG A 15 -1.38 5.23 -8.64
N ILE A 16 -2.52 4.51 -8.66
CA ILE A 16 -3.29 4.20 -7.46
C ILE A 16 -2.46 3.33 -6.51
N ALA A 17 -1.85 2.26 -7.01
CA ALA A 17 -1.03 1.35 -6.21
C ALA A 17 0.16 2.06 -5.55
N ALA A 18 0.83 2.97 -6.27
CA ALA A 18 1.91 3.78 -5.71
C ALA A 18 1.41 4.65 -4.55
N ARG A 19 0.30 5.36 -4.73
CA ARG A 19 -0.31 6.19 -3.68
C ARG A 19 -0.74 5.39 -2.45
N VAL A 20 -1.30 4.21 -2.66
CA VAL A 20 -1.66 3.29 -1.57
C VAL A 20 -0.42 2.91 -0.76
N ARG A 21 0.68 2.54 -1.43
CA ARG A 21 1.94 2.20 -0.75
C ARG A 21 2.49 3.38 0.04
N ASP A 22 2.53 4.56 -0.57
CA ASP A 22 3.04 5.79 0.08
C ASP A 22 2.24 6.11 1.34
N GLU A 23 0.90 6.03 1.28
CA GLU A 23 0.04 6.30 2.43
C GLU A 23 0.26 5.30 3.57
N LEU A 24 0.35 4.01 3.23
CA LEU A 24 0.57 2.96 4.23
C LEU A 24 1.96 3.05 4.86
N VAL A 25 2.99 3.44 4.09
CA VAL A 25 4.32 3.75 4.61
C VAL A 25 4.28 4.98 5.52
N ALA A 26 3.55 6.04 5.16
CA ALA A 26 3.39 7.22 5.99
C ALA A 26 2.68 6.91 7.33
N ALA A 27 1.78 5.92 7.34
CA ALA A 27 1.17 5.37 8.53
C ALA A 27 2.08 4.41 9.33
N ALA A 28 3.36 4.30 8.96
CA ALA A 28 4.37 3.42 9.54
C ALA A 28 4.04 1.91 9.45
N LEU A 29 3.24 1.50 8.45
CA LEU A 29 2.98 0.10 8.20
C LEU A 29 4.05 -0.52 7.29
N PRO A 30 4.43 -1.79 7.53
CA PRO A 30 5.43 -2.45 6.71
C PRO A 30 4.82 -2.82 5.36
N VAL A 31 5.17 -2.08 4.31
CA VAL A 31 4.75 -2.37 2.94
C VAL A 31 5.80 -3.25 2.25
N VAL A 32 5.34 -4.35 1.65
CA VAL A 32 6.17 -5.28 0.90
C VAL A 32 6.64 -4.60 -0.39
N ALA A 33 7.95 -4.60 -0.60
CA ALA A 33 8.54 -4.08 -1.84
C ALA A 33 8.05 -4.89 -3.05
N PRO A 34 7.67 -4.25 -4.16
CA PRO A 34 7.28 -4.94 -5.39
C PRO A 34 8.37 -5.92 -5.86
N GLY A 35 7.97 -7.14 -6.21
CA GLY A 35 8.90 -8.18 -6.69
C GLY A 35 9.71 -8.89 -5.60
N LEU A 36 9.48 -8.59 -4.31
CA LEU A 36 10.08 -9.37 -3.23
C LEU A 36 9.54 -10.80 -3.25
N TYR A 37 10.42 -11.78 -3.04
CA TYR A 37 10.04 -13.18 -2.96
C TYR A 37 8.99 -13.41 -1.86
N THR A 38 7.91 -14.10 -2.22
CA THR A 38 6.73 -14.35 -1.38
C THR A 38 7.05 -15.06 -0.05
N VAL A 39 8.11 -15.86 -0.02
CA VAL A 39 8.60 -16.58 1.17
C VAL A 39 9.29 -15.65 2.17
N LEU A 40 9.86 -14.55 1.67
CA LEU A 40 10.58 -13.55 2.49
C LEU A 40 9.70 -12.35 2.83
N SER A 41 8.61 -12.13 2.08
CA SER A 41 7.70 -11.03 2.29
C SER A 41 6.81 -11.21 3.52
N GLN A 42 6.74 -10.17 4.34
CA GLN A 42 5.77 -10.01 5.41
C GLN A 42 5.29 -8.55 5.43
N GLY A 43 4.08 -8.32 5.87
CA GLY A 43 3.47 -6.98 5.86
C GLY A 43 2.41 -6.82 4.78
N ILE A 44 2.21 -5.58 4.32
CA ILE A 44 1.16 -5.25 3.37
C ILE A 44 1.65 -5.47 1.95
N GLU A 45 0.96 -6.35 1.24
CA GLU A 45 1.16 -6.60 -0.18
C GLU A 45 0.16 -5.77 -0.98
N VAL A 46 0.66 -4.99 -1.94
CA VAL A 46 -0.16 -4.21 -2.87
C VAL A 46 0.07 -4.75 -4.28
N THR A 47 -0.95 -5.39 -4.83
CA THR A 47 -0.91 -6.09 -6.11
C THR A 47 -1.72 -5.32 -7.16
N ILE A 48 -1.24 -5.36 -8.40
CA ILE A 48 -1.96 -4.83 -9.56
C ILE A 48 -2.37 -6.02 -10.39
N ASP A 49 -3.67 -6.18 -10.61
CA ASP A 49 -4.20 -7.14 -11.55
C ASP A 49 -4.21 -6.52 -12.96
N PRO A 50 -3.54 -7.12 -13.95
CA PRO A 50 -3.49 -6.61 -15.32
C PRO A 50 -4.70 -7.01 -16.19
N PHE A 51 -5.65 -7.78 -15.66
CA PHE A 51 -6.79 -8.29 -16.43
C PHE A 51 -7.98 -7.31 -16.40
N ASP A 52 -8.74 -7.33 -17.50
CA ASP A 52 -10.01 -6.61 -17.66
C ASP A 52 -11.16 -7.54 -17.30
N ASP A 53 -11.33 -7.79 -16.00
CA ASP A 53 -12.45 -8.51 -15.44
C ASP A 53 -13.01 -7.79 -14.21
N ASP A 54 -14.14 -8.27 -13.68
CA ASP A 54 -14.79 -7.70 -12.51
C ASP A 54 -13.94 -7.79 -11.22
N ALA A 55 -12.85 -8.57 -11.24
CA ALA A 55 -11.90 -8.75 -10.15
C ALA A 55 -10.60 -7.95 -10.35
N GLY A 56 -10.42 -7.29 -11.50
CA GLY A 56 -9.24 -6.52 -11.86
C GLY A 56 -9.08 -5.23 -11.04
N GLY A 57 -7.87 -4.68 -11.01
CA GLY A 57 -7.59 -3.41 -10.34
C GLY A 57 -6.40 -3.47 -9.38
N VAL A 58 -6.50 -2.69 -8.29
CA VAL A 58 -5.49 -2.64 -7.24
C VAL A 58 -6.03 -3.36 -6.01
N SER A 59 -5.29 -4.35 -5.52
CA SER A 59 -5.66 -5.11 -4.33
C SER A 59 -4.61 -4.99 -3.24
N VAL A 60 -5.08 -5.06 -1.99
CA VAL A 60 -4.26 -4.92 -0.78
C VAL A 60 -4.54 -6.09 0.15
N ALA A 61 -3.50 -6.77 0.62
CA ALA A 61 -3.63 -7.87 1.56
C ALA A 61 -2.55 -7.80 2.65
N TRP A 62 -2.83 -8.38 3.82
CA TRP A 62 -1.84 -8.56 4.87
C TRP A 62 -1.18 -9.95 4.78
N ARG A 63 0.15 -9.98 4.80
CA ARG A 63 0.96 -11.18 4.89
C ARG A 63 1.53 -11.35 6.30
N SER A 64 1.00 -12.33 7.03
CA SER A 64 1.55 -12.79 8.31
C SER A 64 3.00 -13.28 8.17
N SER A 65 3.72 -13.37 9.29
CA SER A 65 5.09 -13.91 9.30
C SER A 65 5.18 -15.34 8.75
N ALA A 66 6.32 -15.69 8.16
CA ALA A 66 6.59 -17.02 7.62
C ALA A 66 6.40 -18.15 8.66
N ARG A 67 6.68 -17.87 9.94
CA ARG A 67 6.46 -18.82 11.03
C ARG A 67 4.98 -19.12 11.24
N LEU A 68 4.13 -18.08 11.30
CA LEU A 68 2.69 -18.27 11.48
C LEU A 68 2.08 -18.99 10.27
N GLN A 69 2.45 -18.58 9.05
CA GLN A 69 2.03 -19.24 7.82
C GLN A 69 2.42 -20.73 7.80
N SER A 70 3.65 -21.07 8.23
CA SER A 70 4.11 -22.46 8.30
C SER A 70 3.31 -23.31 9.30
N CYS A 71 2.93 -22.74 10.45
CA CYS A 71 2.10 -23.44 11.42
C CYS A 71 0.68 -23.68 10.88
N VAL A 72 0.07 -22.69 10.24
CA VAL A 72 -1.24 -22.82 9.57
C VAL A 72 -1.18 -23.90 8.49
N LEU A 73 -0.17 -23.85 7.61
CA LEU A 73 0.00 -24.85 6.55
C LEU A 73 0.15 -26.26 7.12
N ARG A 74 0.88 -26.42 8.23
CA ARG A 74 1.02 -27.70 8.91
C ARG A 74 -0.30 -28.20 9.48
N ALA A 75 -1.06 -27.34 10.16
CA ALA A 75 -2.38 -27.71 10.70
C ALA A 75 -3.32 -28.19 9.59
N VAL A 76 -3.42 -27.43 8.49
CA VAL A 76 -4.21 -27.79 7.31
C VAL A 76 -3.74 -29.11 6.70
N LYS A 77 -2.42 -29.28 6.49
CA LYS A 77 -1.83 -30.50 5.91
C LYS A 77 -2.14 -31.77 6.72
N HIS A 78 -2.23 -31.64 8.05
CA HIS A 78 -2.55 -32.75 8.95
C HIS A 78 -4.04 -32.85 9.29
N ASN A 79 -4.91 -32.09 8.61
CA ASN A 79 -6.36 -32.06 8.82
C ASN A 79 -6.76 -31.74 10.28
N LEU A 80 -5.99 -30.88 10.93
CA LEU A 80 -6.25 -30.41 12.30
C LEU A 80 -7.12 -29.14 12.23
N LEU A 81 -8.39 -29.32 11.87
CA LEU A 81 -9.32 -28.22 11.61
C LEU A 81 -9.66 -27.40 12.88
N ASP A 82 -9.50 -27.99 14.06
CA ASP A 82 -9.70 -27.33 15.36
C ASP A 82 -8.40 -26.78 15.96
N ASP A 83 -7.29 -26.74 15.20
CA ASP A 83 -6.03 -26.19 15.69
C ASP A 83 -6.17 -24.68 15.97
N PRO A 84 -5.88 -24.20 17.20
CA PRO A 84 -6.00 -22.79 17.56
C PRO A 84 -5.20 -21.83 16.67
N VAL A 85 -4.18 -22.31 15.94
CA VAL A 85 -3.44 -21.49 15.00
C VAL A 85 -4.30 -20.99 13.84
N LEU A 86 -5.32 -21.75 13.44
CA LEU A 86 -6.21 -21.40 12.34
C LEU A 86 -7.09 -20.21 12.74
N SER A 87 -7.74 -20.30 13.90
CA SER A 87 -8.54 -19.20 14.44
C SER A 87 -7.68 -17.97 14.75
N HIS A 88 -6.47 -18.18 15.27
CA HIS A 88 -5.55 -17.07 15.54
C HIS A 88 -5.13 -16.35 14.25
N GLN A 89 -4.78 -17.09 13.20
CA GLN A 89 -4.45 -16.50 11.89
C GLN A 89 -5.63 -15.69 11.34
N GLN A 90 -6.86 -16.22 11.41
CA GLN A 90 -8.05 -15.50 10.97
C GLN A 90 -8.19 -14.16 11.70
N VAL A 91 -8.14 -14.16 13.04
CA VAL A 91 -8.24 -12.93 13.85
C VAL A 91 -7.15 -11.92 13.48
N VAL A 92 -5.91 -12.37 13.24
CA VAL A 92 -4.82 -11.48 12.80
C VAL A 92 -5.12 -10.88 11.43
N LEU A 93 -5.58 -11.67 10.46
CA LEU A 93 -5.91 -11.18 9.13
C LEU A 93 -7.04 -10.15 9.18
N GLU A 94 -8.12 -10.43 9.90
CA GLU A 94 -9.27 -9.52 10.07
C GLU A 94 -8.85 -8.20 10.72
N ALA A 95 -8.09 -8.27 11.82
CA ALA A 95 -7.64 -7.08 12.54
C ALA A 95 -6.75 -6.19 11.66
N MET A 96 -5.81 -6.80 10.92
CA MET A 96 -4.93 -6.05 10.04
C MET A 96 -5.67 -5.47 8.84
N LEU A 97 -6.63 -6.21 8.26
CA LEU A 97 -7.46 -5.71 7.17
C LEU A 97 -8.28 -4.50 7.61
N ALA A 98 -8.93 -4.59 8.78
CA ALA A 98 -9.69 -3.48 9.35
C ALA A 98 -8.82 -2.23 9.60
N ALA A 99 -7.59 -2.40 10.09
CA ALA A 99 -6.66 -1.30 10.27
C ALA A 99 -6.27 -0.64 8.94
N ILE A 100 -5.95 -1.45 7.93
CA ILE A 100 -5.62 -0.98 6.57
C ILE A 100 -6.81 -0.21 5.98
N THR A 101 -8.02 -0.75 6.09
CA THR A 101 -9.26 -0.09 5.65
C THR A 101 -9.42 1.28 6.29
N ALA A 102 -9.29 1.36 7.61
CA ALA A 102 -9.46 2.61 8.35
C ALA A 102 -8.44 3.68 7.91
N ILE A 103 -7.19 3.30 7.72
CA ILE A 103 -6.12 4.21 7.26
C ILE A 103 -6.41 4.70 5.85
N LEU A 104 -6.67 3.79 4.91
CA LEU A 104 -6.94 4.17 3.51
C LEU A 104 -8.18 5.05 3.38
N VAL A 105 -9.27 4.72 4.09
CA VAL A 105 -10.48 5.55 4.11
C VAL A 105 -10.20 6.94 4.70
N SER A 106 -9.42 7.03 5.78
CA SER A 106 -9.05 8.32 6.38
C SER A 106 -8.21 9.21 5.44
N ALA A 107 -7.44 8.58 4.55
CA ALA A 107 -6.66 9.26 3.52
C ALA A 107 -7.48 9.57 2.23
N GLY A 108 -8.77 9.23 2.21
CA GLY A 108 -9.68 9.54 1.11
C GLY A 108 -9.69 8.52 -0.03
N PHE A 109 -9.20 7.29 0.21
CA PHE A 109 -9.38 6.19 -0.74
C PHE A 109 -10.77 5.59 -0.62
N THR A 110 -11.31 5.13 -1.75
CA THR A 110 -12.50 4.28 -1.78
C THR A 110 -12.06 2.84 -1.85
N VAL A 111 -12.37 2.06 -0.82
CA VAL A 111 -12.01 0.64 -0.71
C VAL A 111 -13.23 -0.23 -0.45
N ARG A 112 -13.12 -1.51 -0.80
CA ARG A 112 -14.16 -2.53 -0.63
C ARG A 112 -13.51 -3.86 -0.27
N GLU A 113 -14.19 -4.69 0.51
CA GLU A 113 -13.80 -6.10 0.70
C GLU A 113 -13.88 -6.89 -0.61
N SER A 114 -12.89 -7.73 -0.89
CA SER A 114 -12.85 -8.43 -2.16
C SER A 114 -14.06 -9.31 -2.37
N ARG A 115 -14.56 -9.31 -3.61
CA ARG A 115 -15.64 -10.21 -4.05
C ARG A 115 -15.14 -11.60 -4.44
N ASN A 116 -13.82 -11.80 -4.39
CA ASN A 116 -13.20 -13.07 -4.73
C ASN A 116 -13.24 -14.02 -3.53
N ASP A 117 -14.11 -15.02 -3.58
CA ASP A 117 -14.23 -16.06 -2.55
C ASP A 117 -12.91 -16.84 -2.32
N TYR A 118 -11.99 -16.84 -3.29
CA TYR A 118 -10.66 -17.44 -3.14
C TYR A 118 -9.65 -16.54 -2.43
N ALA A 119 -9.97 -15.27 -2.20
CA ALA A 119 -9.10 -14.28 -1.57
C ALA A 119 -9.83 -13.42 -0.51
N PRO A 120 -10.47 -14.04 0.49
CA PRO A 120 -11.39 -13.36 1.42
C PRO A 120 -10.73 -12.30 2.31
N PHE A 121 -9.40 -12.34 2.48
CA PHE A 121 -8.64 -11.37 3.28
C PHE A 121 -7.91 -10.34 2.41
N THR A 122 -8.62 -9.85 1.39
CA THR A 122 -8.12 -8.87 0.42
C THR A 122 -9.07 -7.69 0.34
N LEU A 123 -8.51 -6.49 0.23
CA LEU A 123 -9.24 -5.26 -0.07
C LEU A 123 -8.99 -4.86 -1.52
N GLU A 124 -10.05 -4.41 -2.19
CA GLU A 124 -10.00 -3.79 -3.51
C GLU A 124 -10.00 -2.27 -3.34
N VAL A 125 -9.08 -1.59 -4.02
CA VAL A 125 -8.98 -0.14 -4.05
C VAL A 125 -9.61 0.37 -5.34
N LEU A 126 -10.78 1.00 -5.21
CA LEU A 126 -11.60 1.43 -6.33
C LEU A 126 -11.18 2.80 -6.86
N ALA A 127 -10.78 3.70 -5.96
CA ALA A 127 -10.35 5.04 -6.31
C ALA A 127 -9.40 5.62 -5.25
N GLY A 128 -8.45 6.44 -5.69
CA GLY A 128 -7.58 7.23 -4.82
C GLY A 128 -8.07 8.68 -4.64
N PRO A 129 -7.53 9.41 -3.65
CA PRO A 129 -7.90 10.81 -3.44
C PRO A 129 -7.50 11.68 -4.64
N GLY A 130 -8.32 12.68 -4.98
CA GLY A 130 -8.07 13.60 -6.10
C GLY A 130 -6.97 14.65 -5.88
N GLY A 131 -6.41 14.73 -4.66
CA GLY A 131 -5.41 15.72 -4.25
C GLY A 131 -4.04 15.12 -3.91
N PRO A 132 -3.07 15.95 -3.50
CA PRO A 132 -1.84 15.46 -2.87
C PRO A 132 -2.12 14.81 -1.50
N PRO A 133 -1.23 13.96 -0.98
CA PRO A 133 -1.37 13.40 0.36
C PRO A 133 -1.40 14.51 1.42
N SER A 134 -2.13 14.28 2.51
CA SER A 134 -2.29 15.26 3.61
C SER A 134 -0.99 15.53 4.37
N TRP A 135 -0.08 14.56 4.37
CA TRP A 135 1.27 14.62 4.94
C TRP A 135 2.34 15.09 3.94
N GLY A 136 1.95 15.37 2.69
CA GLY A 136 2.86 15.92 1.68
C GLY A 136 3.25 17.36 2.01
N LEU A 137 4.48 17.74 1.65
CA LEU A 137 4.96 19.11 1.79
C LEU A 137 4.03 20.08 1.08
N ARG A 138 3.63 21.12 1.79
CA ARG A 138 2.79 22.17 1.21
C ARG A 138 3.64 23.09 0.34
N LYS A 139 3.03 23.70 -0.69
CA LYS A 139 3.76 24.54 -1.66
C LYS A 139 4.49 25.73 -0.99
N ASP A 140 3.88 26.28 0.05
CA ASP A 140 4.43 27.32 0.91
C ASP A 140 5.63 26.83 1.72
N GLU A 141 5.63 25.59 2.21
CA GLU A 141 6.77 25.01 2.94
C GLU A 141 7.98 24.77 2.02
N VAL A 142 7.74 24.38 0.77
CA VAL A 142 8.80 24.21 -0.25
C VAL A 142 9.42 25.56 -0.65
N ALA A 143 8.61 26.62 -0.74
CA ALA A 143 9.09 27.95 -1.13
C ALA A 143 10.02 28.56 -0.06
N VAL A 144 9.75 28.33 1.22
CA VAL A 144 10.59 28.82 2.33
C VAL A 144 11.97 28.14 2.35
N ALA A 145 12.04 26.83 2.08
CA ALA A 145 13.31 26.11 2.00
C ALA A 145 14.23 26.64 0.88
N ASN A 146 13.65 27.08 -0.24
CA ASN A 146 14.40 27.66 -1.36
C ASN A 146 14.91 29.08 -1.09
N TRP A 147 14.27 29.84 -0.19
CA TRP A 147 14.73 31.18 0.20
C TRP A 147 15.89 31.14 1.20
N SER A 148 15.91 30.16 2.10
CA SER A 148 17.03 30.00 3.06
C SER A 148 18.34 29.51 2.41
N ALA A 149 18.30 28.97 1.20
CA ALA A 149 19.48 28.58 0.44
C ALA A 149 20.08 29.73 -0.42
N GLY A 150 19.37 30.85 -0.55
CA GLY A 150 19.75 31.95 -1.45
C GLY A 150 20.38 33.17 -0.78
N ASP A 151 20.33 33.29 0.55
CA ASP A 151 20.72 34.52 1.26
C ASP A 151 22.09 34.40 1.95
N GLY A 152 23.05 33.80 1.25
CA GLY A 152 24.48 33.82 1.58
C GLY A 152 25.17 35.05 1.00
N GLY A 153 24.78 36.23 1.49
CA GLY A 153 25.39 37.56 1.34
C GLY A 153 26.55 37.75 0.35
N ALA A 154 26.22 38.24 -0.84
CA ALA A 154 27.12 39.08 -1.63
C ALA A 154 26.89 40.55 -1.24
N SER A 155 27.80 41.10 -0.41
CA SER A 155 28.02 42.55 -0.22
C SER A 155 29.33 42.70 0.57
N ALA A 156 30.33 43.52 0.23
CA ALA A 156 30.27 44.77 -0.51
C ALA A 156 31.67 45.18 -1.04
N ASN A 157 31.62 45.92 -2.15
CA ASN A 157 32.38 47.13 -2.50
C ASN A 157 33.88 47.06 -2.85
N GLU A 158 34.09 47.14 -4.17
CA GLU A 158 34.92 48.17 -4.81
C GLU A 158 34.91 49.51 -4.04
N SER A 159 36.11 50.05 -3.78
CA SER A 159 36.33 51.48 -3.54
C SER A 159 37.74 51.84 -4.02
N GLU A 160 37.78 52.44 -5.20
CA GLU A 160 38.70 53.48 -5.70
C GLU A 160 40.03 53.72 -4.96
N ARG A 161 41.16 53.37 -5.61
CA ARG A 161 42.26 54.26 -6.07
C ARG A 161 43.59 53.53 -6.20
#